data_AF-A0A5P2DMZ0-F1
#
_entry.id   AF-A0A5P2DMZ0-F1
#
_cell.length_a   1.000
_cell.length_b   1.000
_cell.length_c   1.000
_cell.angle_alpha   90.00
_cell.angle_beta   90.00
_cell.angle_gamma   90.00
#
_symmetry.space_group_name_H-M   'P 1'
#
loop_
_entity.id
_entity.type
_entity.pdbx_description
1 polymer ?
#
loop_
_entity_poly.entity_id
_entity_poly.type
_entity_poly.pdbx_seq_one_letter_code
_entity_poly.pdbx_strand_id
1 'polypeptide(L)'
;MKVSTQDQVAEVWRELLELDAVAVDQDFFELGGHSMLAVQVLYRLTEVTGVELALEDFFELGTIEEVAAELDRQRADRPAAELVFEGEL
;
A
#
# COMPACT_ATOMS: atom_id res chain seq x y z
N MET A 1 10.23 11.14 13.79
CA MET A 1 9.72 9.78 14.09
C MET A 1 9.58 9.08 12.75
N LYS A 2 10.03 7.82 12.60
CA LYS A 2 9.88 7.09 11.34
C LYS A 2 8.43 6.59 11.28
N VAL A 3 7.69 6.95 10.24
CA VAL A 3 6.32 6.46 10.01
C VAL A 3 6.40 4.99 9.57
N SER A 4 5.58 4.11 10.15
CA SER A 4 5.57 2.69 9.76
C SER A 4 4.81 2.48 8.45
N THR A 5 4.95 1.31 7.81
CA THR A 5 4.16 0.98 6.62
C THR A 5 2.68 0.84 6.97
N GLN A 6 2.35 0.31 8.16
CA GLN A 6 0.97 0.27 8.66
C GLN A 6 0.37 1.68 8.81
N ASP A 7 1.12 2.64 9.35
CA ASP A 7 0.64 4.03 9.49
C ASP A 7 0.33 4.67 8.12
N GLN A 8 1.17 4.42 7.11
CA GLN A 8 0.96 4.90 5.75
C GLN A 8 -0.31 4.31 5.13
N VAL A 9 -0.52 3.00 5.28
CA VAL A 9 -1.73 2.33 4.77
C VAL A 9 -2.97 2.85 5.51
N ALA A 10 -2.92 2.97 6.84
CA ALA A 10 -4.00 3.50 7.66
C ALA A 10 -4.38 4.95 7.29
N GLU A 11 -3.40 5.79 6.95
CA GLU A 11 -3.62 7.16 6.49
C GLU A 11 -4.36 7.18 5.15
N VAL A 12 -3.89 6.41 4.17
CA VAL A 12 -4.55 6.30 2.85
C VAL A 12 -6.00 5.82 2.98
N TRP A 13 -6.25 4.83 3.84
CA TRP A 13 -7.60 4.31 4.06
C TRP A 13 -8.51 5.32 4.73
N ARG A 14 -8.06 5.99 5.80
CA ARG A 14 -8.84 7.04 6.48
C ARG A 14 -9.25 8.15 5.53
N GLU A 15 -8.34 8.59 4.68
CA GLU A 15 -8.60 9.65 3.71
C GLU A 15 -9.61 9.23 2.62
N LEU A 16 -9.52 7.99 2.13
CA LEU A 16 -10.35 7.51 1.02
C LEU A 16 -11.70 6.96 1.46
N LEU A 17 -11.81 6.43 2.68
CA LEU A 17 -13.04 5.94 3.28
C LEU A 17 -13.74 6.98 4.16
N GLU A 18 -13.15 8.17 4.30
CA GLU A 18 -13.66 9.26 5.15
C GLU A 18 -13.87 8.84 6.62
N LEU A 19 -12.90 8.11 7.17
CA LEU A 19 -12.93 7.57 8.54
C LEU A 19 -11.96 8.32 9.46
N ASP A 20 -12.38 8.56 10.71
CA ASP A 20 -11.51 9.17 11.73
C ASP A 20 -10.34 8.26 12.14
N ALA A 21 -10.61 6.95 12.25
CA ALA A 21 -9.66 5.93 12.68
C ALA A 21 -10.01 4.56 12.06
N VAL A 22 -8.99 3.74 11.85
CA VAL A 22 -9.11 2.35 11.36
C VAL A 22 -8.13 1.48 12.15
N ALA A 23 -8.59 0.33 12.63
CA ALA A 23 -7.74 -0.68 13.28
C ALA A 23 -7.06 -1.58 12.25
N VAL A 24 -5.90 -2.12 12.60
CA VAL A 24 -5.03 -2.80 11.63
C VAL A 24 -5.59 -4.11 11.05
N ASP A 25 -6.56 -4.70 11.75
CA ASP A 25 -7.23 -5.96 11.47
C ASP A 25 -8.61 -5.79 10.81
N GLN A 26 -9.04 -4.54 10.58
CA GLN A 26 -10.29 -4.29 9.87
C GLN A 26 -10.11 -4.47 8.37
N ASP A 27 -11.08 -5.13 7.75
CA ASP A 27 -11.08 -5.37 6.31
C ASP A 27 -11.56 -4.12 5.54
N PHE A 28 -10.81 -3.76 4.49
CA PHE A 28 -11.08 -2.59 3.64
C PHE A 28 -12.49 -2.61 3.03
N PHE A 29 -12.96 -3.79 2.60
CA PHE A 29 -14.26 -3.96 1.95
C PHE A 29 -15.40 -3.96 2.97
N GLU A 30 -15.18 -4.49 4.17
CA GLU A 30 -16.13 -4.36 5.30
C GLU A 30 -16.29 -2.91 5.75
N LEU A 31 -15.25 -2.07 5.60
CA LEU A 31 -15.29 -0.64 5.88
C LEU A 31 -15.99 0.20 4.79
N GLY A 32 -16.52 -0.43 3.73
CA GLY A 32 -17.19 0.25 2.61
C GLY A 32 -16.31 0.49 1.38
N GLY A 33 -15.10 -0.08 1.37
CA GLY A 33 -14.23 -0.07 0.21
C GLY A 33 -14.81 -0.83 -0.99
N HIS A 34 -14.45 -0.40 -2.19
CA HIS A 34 -14.88 -1.01 -3.45
C HIS A 34 -13.80 -0.85 -4.52
N SER A 35 -13.94 -1.51 -5.67
CA SER A 35 -12.89 -1.60 -6.70
C SER A 35 -12.31 -0.24 -7.12
N MET A 36 -13.14 0.78 -7.32
CA MET A 36 -12.65 2.13 -7.67
C MET A 36 -11.85 2.82 -6.55
N LEU A 37 -12.17 2.55 -5.28
CA LEU A 37 -11.37 3.05 -4.15
C LEU A 37 -10.10 2.21 -3.98
N ALA A 38 -10.16 0.89 -4.17
CA ALA A 38 -8.99 0.02 -4.14
C ALA A 38 -7.93 0.47 -5.16
N VAL A 39 -8.32 0.80 -6.40
CA VAL A 39 -7.39 1.35 -7.40
C VAL A 39 -6.76 2.66 -6.94
N GLN A 40 -7.51 3.54 -6.27
CA GLN A 40 -6.97 4.78 -5.70
C GLN A 40 -6.02 4.53 -4.53
N VAL A 41 -6.34 3.56 -3.68
CA VAL A 41 -5.47 3.09 -2.59
C VAL A 41 -4.15 2.62 -3.18
N LEU A 42 -4.16 1.71 -4.16
CA LEU A 42 -2.95 1.17 -4.78
C LEU A 42 -2.08 2.25 -5.41
N TYR A 43 -2.68 3.23 -6.09
CA TYR A 43 -1.96 4.37 -6.64
C TYR A 43 -1.27 5.18 -5.53
N ARG A 44 -2.00 5.57 -4.48
CA ARG A 44 -1.43 6.36 -3.36
C ARG A 44 -0.37 5.57 -2.59
N LEU A 45 -0.59 4.28 -2.36
CA LEU A 45 0.39 3.40 -1.73
C LEU A 45 1.66 3.34 -2.58
N THR A 46 1.56 3.25 -3.90
CA THR A 46 2.72 3.29 -4.78
C THR A 46 3.48 4.63 -4.65
N GLU A 47 2.79 5.77 -4.59
CA GLU A 47 3.43 7.08 -4.41
C GLU A 47 4.18 7.22 -3.09
N VAL A 48 3.59 6.77 -1.97
CA VAL A 48 4.22 6.91 -0.65
C VAL A 48 5.22 5.80 -0.36
N THR A 49 5.06 4.63 -0.99
CA THR A 49 5.89 3.46 -0.68
C THR A 49 6.96 3.12 -1.70
N GLY A 50 6.78 3.52 -2.96
CA GLY A 50 7.60 3.12 -4.09
C GLY A 50 7.40 1.67 -4.54
N VAL A 51 6.38 0.98 -4.03
CA VAL A 51 6.03 -0.40 -4.38
C VAL A 51 4.65 -0.45 -5.01
N GLU A 52 4.59 -1.12 -6.16
CA GLU A 52 3.34 -1.38 -6.87
C GLU A 52 2.78 -2.71 -6.41
N LEU A 53 1.64 -2.67 -5.71
CA LEU A 53 0.90 -3.86 -5.30
C LEU A 53 -0.15 -4.20 -6.35
N ALA A 54 -0.23 -5.47 -6.74
CA ALA A 54 -1.23 -5.91 -7.70
C ALA A 54 -2.64 -5.80 -7.11
N LEU A 55 -3.62 -5.48 -7.96
CA LEU A 55 -5.02 -5.40 -7.51
C LEU A 55 -5.53 -6.75 -7.00
N GLU A 56 -5.10 -7.85 -7.63
CA GLU A 56 -5.43 -9.22 -7.20
C GLU A 56 -4.92 -9.49 -5.79
N ASP A 57 -3.65 -9.17 -5.51
CA ASP A 57 -3.07 -9.28 -4.15
C ASP A 57 -3.85 -8.43 -3.15
N PHE A 58 -4.24 -7.20 -3.52
CA PHE A 58 -5.04 -6.34 -2.62
C PHE A 58 -6.44 -6.90 -2.32
N PHE A 59 -7.03 -7.67 -3.23
CA PHE A 59 -8.30 -8.35 -2.93
C PHE A 59 -8.13 -9.56 -2.01
N GLU A 60 -6.97 -10.20 -2.03
CA GLU A 60 -6.62 -11.28 -1.11
C GLU A 60 -6.18 -10.75 0.27
N LEU A 61 -5.52 -9.60 0.29
CA LEU A 61 -5.02 -8.89 1.46
C LEU A 61 -6.05 -7.84 1.90
N GLY A 62 -6.96 -8.23 2.78
CA GLY A 62 -8.10 -7.39 3.16
C GLY A 62 -7.78 -6.33 4.20
N THR A 63 -6.72 -6.52 5.00
CA THR A 63 -6.42 -5.72 6.21
C THR A 63 -5.16 -4.85 6.06
N ILE A 64 -5.03 -3.83 6.92
CA ILE A 64 -3.84 -2.96 6.96
C ILE A 64 -2.59 -3.78 7.29
N GLU A 65 -2.70 -4.72 8.24
CA GLU A 65 -1.59 -5.60 8.64
C GLU A 65 -1.06 -6.41 7.46
N GLU A 66 -1.95 -7.05 6.70
CA GLU A 66 -1.62 -7.88 5.55
C GLU A 66 -1.01 -7.07 4.41
N VAL A 67 -1.66 -5.94 4.05
CA VAL A 67 -1.19 -5.05 2.98
C VAL A 67 0.19 -4.47 3.33
N ALA A 68 0.38 -4.01 4.57
CA ALA A 68 1.66 -3.46 5.00
C ALA A 68 2.78 -4.51 5.00
N ALA A 69 2.47 -5.73 5.45
CA ALA A 69 3.43 -6.83 5.42
C ALA A 69 3.86 -7.19 3.99
N GLU A 70 2.93 -7.19 3.04
CA GLU A 70 3.23 -7.47 1.64
C GLU A 70 4.06 -6.36 1.00
N LEU A 71 3.73 -5.09 1.24
CA LEU A 71 4.53 -3.96 0.77
C LEU A 71 5.97 -4.04 1.29
N ASP A 72 6.16 -4.36 2.57
CA ASP A 72 7.49 -4.50 3.16
C ASP A 72 8.25 -5.71 2.61
N ARG A 73 7.57 -6.82 2.32
CA ARG A 73 8.14 -7.99 1.64
C ARG A 73 8.66 -7.62 0.25
N GLN A 74 7.83 -7.00 -0.59
CA GLN A 74 8.21 -6.62 -1.95
C GLN A 74 9.33 -5.57 -1.96
N ARG A 75 9.34 -4.63 -1.00
CA ARG A 75 10.48 -3.71 -0.82
C ARG A 75 11.78 -4.44 -0.54
N ALA A 76 11.75 -5.47 0.29
CA ALA A 76 12.92 -6.26 0.64
C ALA A 76 13.40 -7.14 -0.54
N ASP A 77 12.47 -7.61 -1.36
CA ASP A 77 12.74 -8.46 -2.53
C ASP A 77 13.18 -7.67 -3.77
N ARG A 78 12.98 -6.34 -3.81
CA ARG A 78 13.44 -5.49 -4.92
C ARG A 78 14.98 -5.52 -4.97
N PRO A 79 15.60 -6.09 -6.01
CA PRO A 79 17.05 -6.11 -6.11
C PRO A 79 17.58 -4.67 -6.17
N ALA A 80 18.71 -4.40 -5.52
CA ALA A 80 19.37 -3.08 -5.46
C ALA A 80 19.86 -2.53 -6.83
N ALA A 81 19.36 -3.07 -7.94
CA ALA A 81 19.91 -2.95 -9.29
C ALA A 81 19.14 -2.00 -10.23
N GLU A 82 18.22 -1.18 -9.73
CA GLU A 82 17.64 -0.07 -10.51
C GLU A 82 18.39 1.26 -10.21
N LEU A 83 19.72 1.20 -10.26
CA LEU A 83 20.62 2.36 -10.30
C LEU A 83 21.50 2.34 -11.56
N VAL A 84 20.98 1.79 -12.66
CA VAL A 84 21.62 1.91 -13.97
C VAL A 84 20.67 2.65 -14.90
N PHE A 85 20.82 3.97 -14.94
CA PHE A 85 20.72 4.67 -16.21
C PHE A 85 22.15 5.01 -16.63
N GLU A 86 22.56 4.30 -17.67
CA GLU A 86 23.79 4.49 -18.42
C GLU A 86 23.99 5.98 -18.73
N GLY A 87 25.12 6.50 -18.27
CA GLY A 87 25.79 7.52 -19.04
C GLY A 87 26.22 6.93 -20.38
N GLU A 88 26.32 7.82 -21.36
CA GLU A 88 26.85 7.64 -22.72
C GLU A 88 25.80 7.30 -23.80
N LEU A 89 25.39 8.33 -24.55
CA LEU A 89 25.86 8.56 -25.92
C LEU A 89 26.05 10.06 -26.19
#